data_AF-A0A1B6I2Q7-F1
#
_entry.id   AF-A0A1B6I2Q7-F1
#
_cell.length_a   1.000
_cell.length_b   1.000
_cell.length_c   1.000
_cell.angle_alpha   90.00
_cell.angle_beta   90.00
_cell.angle_gamma   90.00
#
_symmetry.space_group_name_H-M   'P 1'
#
loop_
_entity.id
_entity.type
_entity.pdbx_description
1 polymer ?
#
loop_
_entity_poly.entity_id
_entity_poly.type
_entity_poly.pdbx_seq_one_letter_code
_entity_poly.pdbx_strand_id
1 'polypeptide(L)'
;DLSSRQIVTPTYGPFETLFLSITLNGNMKLLLNCVYIPPSKPLGVYNDYCLAVEDVMSTESVNFMESVLIGDFNMPRFDWDLDDSAGLTASARAIKDLAGMFGLLQNNHVLNSRGVLLDLVFASTELHVRKESSPLLPVDVQHPALNIVLQTDNINPKPRCTYVPSFGKCRLHEVYNSLIAEELILPDETLDVNMLFEHFCDVLREIVAKHTPLKKIGASRFPCWFSTELTNLTIEKKRLHRKYKESLDEQSYAEFSRIRTQCRNLSRVCY
;
A
#
# COMPACT_ATOMS: atom_id res chain seq x y z
N ASP A 1 -21.59 6.17 14.49
CA ASP A 1 -21.36 7.64 14.47
C ASP A 1 -20.26 7.99 13.50
N LEU A 2 -20.58 8.81 12.50
CA LEU A 2 -19.62 9.37 11.56
C LEU A 2 -18.99 10.61 12.19
N SER A 3 -17.65 10.63 12.31
CA SER A 3 -16.94 11.83 12.76
C SER A 3 -15.68 12.04 11.93
N SER A 4 -15.25 13.29 11.77
CA SER A 4 -14.04 13.64 11.02
C SER A 4 -13.16 14.58 11.82
N ARG A 5 -11.85 14.40 11.74
CA ARG A 5 -10.84 15.28 12.34
C ARG A 5 -9.78 15.63 11.31
N GLN A 6 -9.47 16.92 11.17
CA GLN A 6 -8.33 17.34 10.37
C GLN A 6 -7.00 16.95 11.04
N ILE A 7 -6.08 16.42 10.25
CA ILE A 7 -4.72 16.11 10.64
C ILE A 7 -3.86 17.31 10.25
N VAL A 8 -3.30 17.98 11.25
CA VAL A 8 -2.40 19.10 11.04
C VAL A 8 -1.02 18.54 10.69
N THR A 9 -0.56 18.85 9.49
CA THR A 9 0.77 18.51 9.01
C THR A 9 1.64 19.76 8.95
N PRO A 10 2.98 19.64 9.06
CA PRO A 10 3.88 20.69 8.64
C PRO A 10 3.55 21.18 7.22
N THR A 11 3.98 22.38 6.86
CA THR A 11 3.90 22.83 5.47
C THR A 11 4.92 22.05 4.63
N TYR A 12 4.44 21.33 3.61
CA TYR A 12 5.25 20.62 2.64
C TYR A 12 5.08 21.30 1.28
N GLY A 13 6.21 21.70 0.67
CA GLY A 13 6.27 22.21 -0.71
C GLY A 13 5.30 23.36 -1.07
N PRO A 14 5.29 23.78 -2.34
CA PRO A 14 4.34 24.74 -2.90
C PRO A 14 3.12 24.04 -3.51
N PHE A 15 2.43 23.20 -2.72
CA PHE A 15 1.18 22.53 -3.08
C PHE A 15 0.16 22.68 -1.95
N GLU A 16 -1.12 22.52 -2.28
CA GLU A 16 -2.20 22.59 -1.30
C GLU A 16 -2.65 21.17 -0.96
N THR A 17 -2.79 20.88 0.33
CA THR A 17 -3.21 19.55 0.78
C THR A 17 -4.06 19.63 2.04
N LEU A 18 -5.05 18.75 2.14
CA LEU A 18 -5.89 18.56 3.32
C LEU A 18 -5.88 17.08 3.69
N PHE A 19 -5.58 16.78 4.96
CA PHE A 19 -5.65 15.43 5.51
C PHE A 19 -6.78 15.36 6.55
N LEU A 20 -7.68 14.38 6.39
CA LEU A 20 -8.81 14.13 7.27
C LEU A 20 -8.75 12.68 7.77
N SER A 21 -8.85 12.49 9.08
CA SER A 21 -9.15 11.20 9.70
C SER A 21 -10.66 11.10 9.87
N ILE A 22 -11.30 10.22 9.13
CA ILE A 22 -12.74 9.95 9.22
C ILE A 22 -12.94 8.67 10.02
N THR A 23 -13.71 8.73 11.10
CA THR A 23 -14.14 7.56 11.87
C THR A 23 -15.51 7.15 11.37
N LEU A 24 -15.59 5.96 10.78
CA LEU A 24 -16.81 5.31 10.33
C LEU A 24 -17.36 4.40 11.45
N ASN A 25 -18.53 3.80 11.20
CA ASN A 25 -19.14 2.85 12.15
C ASN A 25 -18.17 1.70 12.49
N GLY A 26 -18.17 1.26 13.74
CA GLY A 26 -17.26 0.21 14.22
C GLY A 26 -15.83 0.68 14.53
N ASN A 27 -15.60 1.98 14.75
CA ASN A 27 -14.28 2.60 15.01
C ASN A 27 -13.28 2.42 13.86
N MET A 28 -13.76 2.16 12.65
CA MET A 28 -12.94 2.11 11.47
C MET A 28 -12.43 3.52 11.13
N LYS A 29 -11.12 3.66 10.96
CA LYS A 29 -10.49 4.93 10.59
C LYS A 29 -10.10 4.92 9.12
N LEU A 30 -10.66 5.86 8.37
CA LEU A 30 -10.34 6.16 6.97
C LEU A 30 -9.47 7.42 6.92
N LEU A 31 -8.36 7.36 6.19
CA LEU A 31 -7.63 8.55 5.80
C LEU A 31 -8.22 9.09 4.49
N LEU A 32 -8.62 10.36 4.49
CA LEU A 32 -8.96 11.08 3.26
C LEU A 32 -7.95 12.21 3.06
N ASN A 33 -7.26 12.20 1.93
CA ASN A 33 -6.40 13.30 1.51
C ASN A 33 -6.96 13.95 0.24
N CYS A 34 -7.05 15.28 0.24
CA CYS A 34 -7.30 16.07 -0.96
C CYS A 34 -6.05 16.89 -1.28
N VAL A 35 -5.57 16.85 -2.52
CA VAL A 35 -4.37 17.60 -2.95
C VAL A 35 -4.64 18.44 -4.21
N TYR A 36 -4.00 19.59 -4.30
CA TYR A 36 -3.82 20.34 -5.54
C TYR A 36 -2.34 20.64 -5.73
N ILE A 37 -1.76 20.04 -6.79
CA ILE A 37 -0.40 20.32 -7.24
C ILE A 37 -0.52 21.15 -8.51
N PRO A 38 -0.03 22.41 -8.53
CA PRO A 38 -0.15 23.24 -9.73
C PRO A 38 0.58 22.64 -10.93
N PRO A 39 0.26 23.05 -12.17
CA PRO A 39 0.89 22.50 -13.35
C PRO A 39 2.39 22.79 -13.45
N SER A 40 3.09 21.94 -14.18
CA SER A 40 4.52 22.09 -14.52
C SER A 40 5.46 22.16 -13.31
N LYS A 41 5.08 21.55 -12.19
CA LYS A 41 5.95 21.49 -11.01
C LYS A 41 7.09 20.48 -11.19
N PRO A 42 8.27 20.75 -10.62
CA PRO A 42 9.40 19.83 -10.69
C PRO A 42 9.21 18.64 -9.74
N LEU A 43 9.99 17.58 -9.97
CA LEU A 43 10.03 16.36 -9.14
C LEU A 43 10.10 16.64 -7.63
N GLY A 44 10.81 17.69 -7.21
CA GLY A 44 10.93 18.06 -5.79
C GLY A 44 9.57 18.24 -5.09
N VAL A 45 8.60 18.85 -5.78
CA VAL A 45 7.26 19.11 -5.23
C VAL A 45 6.47 17.81 -5.04
N TYR A 46 6.57 16.88 -5.99
CA TYR A 46 5.94 15.56 -5.87
C TYR A 46 6.61 14.71 -4.78
N ASN A 47 7.94 14.82 -4.63
CA ASN A 47 8.64 14.17 -3.52
C ASN A 47 8.20 14.73 -2.16
N ASP A 48 8.01 16.04 -2.05
CA ASP A 48 7.50 16.68 -0.83
C ASP A 48 6.08 16.20 -0.51
N TYR A 49 5.22 16.03 -1.54
CA TYR A 49 3.91 15.43 -1.38
C TYR A 49 3.99 13.97 -0.90
N CYS A 50 4.84 13.14 -1.52
CA CYS A 50 5.06 11.76 -1.06
C CYS A 50 5.48 11.73 0.42
N LEU A 51 6.37 12.62 0.84
CA LEU A 51 6.81 12.72 2.23
C LEU A 51 5.67 13.13 3.17
N ALA A 52 4.82 14.08 2.77
CA ALA A 52 3.66 14.48 3.55
C ALA A 52 2.70 13.30 3.79
N VAL A 53 2.37 12.56 2.72
CA VAL A 53 1.52 11.36 2.82
C VAL A 53 2.17 10.28 3.68
N GLU A 54 3.47 10.02 3.47
CA GLU A 54 4.23 9.04 4.24
C GLU A 54 4.23 9.34 5.75
N ASP A 55 4.40 10.60 6.13
CA ASP A 55 4.41 11.05 7.53
C ASP A 55 3.03 10.84 8.17
N VAL A 56 1.95 11.19 7.47
CA VAL A 56 0.57 11.01 7.96
C VAL A 56 0.22 9.53 8.10
N MET A 57 0.42 8.74 7.05
CA MET A 57 0.06 7.31 7.05
C MET A 57 0.84 6.48 8.08
N SER A 58 2.03 6.93 8.46
CA SER A 58 2.84 6.23 9.46
C SER A 58 2.72 6.75 10.87
N THR A 59 1.90 7.77 11.10
CA THR A 59 1.64 8.26 12.46
C THR A 59 1.02 7.13 13.30
N GLU A 60 1.74 6.67 14.33
CA GLU A 60 1.36 5.49 15.13
C GLU A 60 0.03 5.65 15.87
N SER A 61 -0.40 6.88 16.15
CA SER A 61 -1.66 7.16 16.83
C SER A 61 -2.90 6.95 15.95
N VAL A 62 -2.72 6.77 14.64
CA VAL A 62 -3.82 6.62 13.68
C VAL A 62 -3.61 5.35 12.85
N ASN A 63 -4.17 4.24 13.32
CA ASN A 63 -4.23 3.00 12.57
C ASN A 63 -5.35 3.11 11.50
N PHE A 64 -5.03 3.71 10.36
CA PHE A 64 -5.95 3.76 9.22
C PHE A 64 -6.13 2.35 8.63
N MET A 65 -7.39 1.94 8.50
CA MET A 65 -7.74 0.66 7.87
C MET A 65 -7.86 0.82 6.36
N GLU A 66 -8.36 1.97 5.93
CA GLU A 66 -8.50 2.34 4.53
C GLU A 66 -7.92 3.74 4.33
N SER A 67 -7.47 4.04 3.13
CA SER A 67 -6.91 5.32 2.73
C SER A 67 -7.35 5.69 1.34
N VAL A 68 -7.69 6.97 1.14
CA VAL A 68 -8.13 7.55 -0.12
C VAL A 68 -7.36 8.85 -0.32
N LEU A 69 -6.56 8.93 -1.39
CA LEU A 69 -5.85 10.13 -1.83
C LEU A 69 -6.48 10.61 -3.13
N ILE A 70 -7.00 11.83 -3.13
CA ILE A 70 -7.69 12.41 -4.28
C ILE A 70 -7.15 13.80 -4.58
N GLY A 71 -7.19 14.21 -5.84
CA GLY A 71 -6.83 15.57 -6.18
C GLY A 71 -6.41 15.77 -7.61
N ASP A 72 -6.11 17.03 -7.92
CA ASP A 72 -5.51 17.44 -9.18
C ASP A 72 -3.99 17.40 -9.05
N PHE A 73 -3.38 16.45 -9.78
CA PHE A 73 -1.94 16.25 -9.78
C PHE A 73 -1.25 16.98 -10.93
N ASN A 74 -2.00 17.51 -11.90
CA ASN A 74 -1.47 18.11 -13.12
C ASN A 74 -0.34 17.29 -13.81
N MET A 75 -0.50 15.97 -13.88
CA MET A 75 0.43 15.05 -14.55
C MET A 75 -0.16 14.49 -15.85
N PRO A 76 -0.19 15.27 -16.94
CA PRO A 76 -0.76 14.81 -18.20
C PRO A 76 0.12 13.74 -18.87
N ARG A 77 -0.48 13.01 -19.82
CA ARG A 77 0.19 12.04 -20.72
C ARG A 77 0.80 10.84 -20.00
N PHE A 78 0.19 10.42 -18.90
CA PHE A 78 0.58 9.20 -18.23
C PHE A 78 -0.61 8.25 -18.12
N ASP A 79 -0.37 7.01 -18.54
CA ASP A 79 -1.31 5.91 -18.38
C ASP A 79 -1.02 5.23 -17.05
N TRP A 80 -1.95 5.37 -16.11
CA TRP A 80 -1.81 4.84 -14.75
C TRP A 80 -2.09 3.34 -14.67
N ASP A 81 -2.64 2.74 -15.74
CA ASP A 81 -3.00 1.32 -15.81
C ASP A 81 -1.87 0.47 -16.39
N LEU A 82 -0.98 1.07 -17.18
CA LEU A 82 0.15 0.36 -17.77
C LEU A 82 1.28 0.16 -16.75
N ASP A 83 1.71 -1.08 -16.62
CA ASP A 83 2.88 -1.43 -15.79
C ASP A 83 4.22 -1.10 -16.45
N ASP A 84 4.17 -0.50 -17.64
CA ASP A 84 5.34 -0.20 -18.43
C ASP A 84 6.12 0.97 -17.82
N SER A 85 7.19 0.61 -17.11
CA SER A 85 8.08 1.57 -16.44
C SER A 85 8.92 2.38 -17.44
N ALA A 86 8.94 1.95 -18.71
CA ALA A 86 9.62 2.58 -19.84
C ALA A 86 8.79 3.76 -20.39
N GLY A 87 8.90 4.92 -19.75
CA GLY A 87 8.25 6.15 -20.20
C GLY A 87 7.79 7.07 -19.07
N LEU A 88 7.79 6.59 -17.83
CA LEU A 88 7.40 7.41 -16.68
C LEU A 88 8.37 8.56 -16.47
N THR A 89 7.80 9.76 -16.39
CA THR A 89 8.48 10.91 -15.79
C THR A 89 8.89 10.56 -14.37
N ALA A 90 9.96 11.19 -13.86
CA ALA A 90 10.40 10.94 -12.49
C ALA A 90 9.31 11.26 -11.46
N SER A 91 8.47 12.28 -11.72
CA SER A 91 7.35 12.67 -10.87
C SER A 91 6.24 11.61 -10.84
N ALA A 92 5.81 11.11 -12.00
CA ALA A 92 4.80 10.05 -12.08
C ALA A 92 5.29 8.78 -11.38
N ARG A 93 6.59 8.45 -11.55
CA ARG A 93 7.21 7.32 -10.85
C ARG A 93 7.19 7.50 -9.34
N ALA A 94 7.48 8.69 -8.82
CA ALA A 94 7.42 8.95 -7.37
C ALA A 94 6.01 8.73 -6.78
N ILE A 95 4.96 9.10 -7.52
CA ILE A 95 3.56 8.86 -7.10
C ILE A 95 3.18 7.38 -7.23
N LYS A 96 3.59 6.71 -8.31
CA LYS A 96 3.35 5.26 -8.49
C LYS A 96 4.06 4.44 -7.42
N ASP A 97 5.31 4.79 -7.08
CA ASP A 97 6.07 4.16 -6.00
C ASP A 97 5.38 4.36 -4.64
N LEU A 98 4.86 5.57 -4.37
CA LEU A 98 4.07 5.87 -3.17
C LEU A 98 2.81 5.02 -3.09
N ALA A 99 2.04 4.94 -4.19
CA ALA A 99 0.83 4.15 -4.28
C ALA A 99 1.13 2.66 -4.05
N GLY A 100 2.12 2.11 -4.74
CA GLY A 100 2.55 0.72 -4.56
C GLY A 100 3.02 0.41 -3.13
N MET A 101 3.78 1.32 -2.51
CA MET A 101 4.25 1.18 -1.12
C MET A 101 3.10 1.10 -0.11
N PHE A 102 1.98 1.78 -0.36
CA PHE A 102 0.81 1.76 0.51
C PHE A 102 -0.32 0.84 0.00
N GLY A 103 -0.07 0.07 -1.06
CA GLY A 103 -1.07 -0.82 -1.67
C GLY A 103 -2.31 -0.07 -2.18
N LEU A 104 -2.12 1.14 -2.72
CA LEU A 104 -3.19 1.96 -3.27
C LEU A 104 -3.34 1.72 -4.77
N LEU A 105 -4.58 1.62 -5.22
CA LEU A 105 -4.98 1.47 -6.61
C LEU A 105 -5.48 2.82 -7.15
N GLN A 106 -5.10 3.16 -8.38
CA GLN A 106 -5.71 4.28 -9.09
C GLN A 106 -7.10 3.82 -9.58
N ASN A 107 -8.16 4.53 -9.21
CA ASN A 107 -9.55 4.17 -9.49
C ASN A 107 -10.27 5.14 -10.45
N ASN A 108 -9.64 6.25 -10.84
CA ASN A 108 -10.27 7.25 -11.69
C ASN A 108 -9.76 7.14 -13.14
N HIS A 109 -10.66 6.80 -14.05
CA HIS A 109 -10.39 6.78 -15.50
C HIS A 109 -11.22 7.84 -16.25
N VAL A 110 -11.84 8.79 -15.54
CA VAL A 110 -12.64 9.86 -16.15
C VAL A 110 -11.70 10.91 -16.76
N LEU A 111 -11.63 10.90 -18.09
CA LEU A 111 -10.83 11.85 -18.86
C LEU A 111 -11.53 13.21 -18.99
N ASN A 112 -10.74 14.26 -19.10
CA ASN A 112 -11.25 15.59 -19.44
C ASN A 112 -11.65 15.71 -20.92
N SER A 113 -12.12 16.89 -21.31
CA SER A 113 -12.54 17.21 -22.68
C SER A 113 -11.46 16.99 -23.76
N ARG A 114 -10.18 16.90 -23.38
CA ARG A 114 -9.04 16.66 -24.27
C ARG A 114 -8.54 15.21 -24.22
N GLY A 115 -9.26 14.31 -23.55
CA GLY A 115 -8.83 12.92 -23.38
C GLY A 115 -7.63 12.76 -22.44
N VAL A 116 -7.42 13.71 -21.51
CA VAL A 116 -6.30 13.69 -20.56
C VAL A 116 -6.82 13.46 -19.15
N LEU A 117 -6.12 12.62 -18.39
CA LEU A 117 -6.35 12.41 -16.97
C LEU A 117 -5.40 13.32 -16.15
N LEU A 118 -5.97 14.17 -15.30
CA LEU A 118 -5.22 15.07 -14.41
C LEU A 118 -5.59 14.83 -12.95
N ASP A 119 -6.87 14.58 -12.71
CA ASP A 119 -7.41 14.25 -11.40
C ASP A 119 -7.20 12.76 -11.12
N LEU A 120 -6.51 12.44 -10.03
CA LEU A 120 -6.22 11.05 -9.64
C LEU A 120 -6.96 10.69 -8.35
N VAL A 121 -7.35 9.43 -8.26
CA VAL A 121 -8.03 8.86 -7.10
C VAL A 121 -7.32 7.56 -6.74
N PHE A 122 -6.45 7.61 -5.73
CA PHE A 122 -5.78 6.43 -5.19
C PHE A 122 -6.50 5.93 -3.95
N ALA A 123 -6.73 4.62 -3.85
CA ALA A 123 -7.37 4.04 -2.66
C ALA A 123 -6.88 2.63 -2.35
N SER A 124 -6.88 2.26 -1.07
CA SER A 124 -6.50 0.91 -0.59
C SER A 124 -7.56 -0.17 -0.90
N THR A 125 -8.70 0.24 -1.42
CA THR A 125 -9.80 -0.60 -1.88
C THR A 125 -10.32 -0.05 -3.21
N GLU A 126 -11.06 -0.88 -3.94
CA GLU A 126 -11.73 -0.44 -5.17
C GLU A 126 -12.82 0.59 -4.85
N LEU A 127 -12.84 1.66 -5.64
CA LEU A 127 -13.82 2.73 -5.57
C LEU A 127 -14.59 2.83 -6.88
N HIS A 128 -15.88 3.12 -6.80
CA HIS A 128 -16.64 3.47 -7.99
C HIS A 128 -16.49 4.96 -8.26
N VAL A 129 -15.71 5.29 -9.29
CA VAL A 129 -15.51 6.67 -9.77
C VAL A 129 -16.22 6.86 -11.11
N ARG A 130 -17.04 7.91 -11.20
CA ARG A 130 -17.73 8.29 -12.43
C ARG A 130 -17.82 9.79 -12.56
N LYS A 131 -18.08 10.28 -13.77
CA LYS A 131 -18.37 11.69 -14.00
C LYS A 131 -19.68 12.08 -13.29
N GLU A 132 -19.67 13.19 -12.58
CA GLU A 132 -20.87 13.73 -11.93
C GLU A 132 -21.82 14.31 -12.98
N SER A 133 -23.10 13.95 -12.85
CA SER A 133 -24.19 14.37 -13.73
C SER A 133 -24.82 15.70 -13.30
N SER A 134 -24.78 16.01 -12.00
CA SER A 134 -25.35 17.22 -11.41
C SER A 134 -24.30 17.91 -10.52
N PRO A 135 -23.29 18.57 -11.12
CA PRO A 135 -22.21 19.19 -10.37
C PRO A 135 -22.71 20.35 -9.51
N LEU A 136 -22.21 20.44 -8.27
CA LEU A 136 -22.58 21.50 -7.32
C LEU A 136 -22.01 22.87 -7.69
N LEU A 137 -20.91 22.88 -8.44
CA LEU A 137 -20.19 24.07 -8.88
C LEU A 137 -20.07 24.07 -10.41
N PRO A 138 -19.86 25.23 -11.05
CA PRO A 138 -19.51 25.29 -12.46
C PRO A 138 -18.30 24.40 -12.77
N VAL A 139 -18.43 23.59 -13.82
CA VAL A 139 -17.40 22.61 -14.18
C VAL A 139 -16.29 23.28 -14.98
N ASP A 140 -15.04 23.03 -14.60
CA ASP A 140 -13.88 23.37 -15.41
C ASP A 140 -13.76 22.37 -16.58
N VAL A 141 -13.50 22.90 -17.78
CA VAL A 141 -13.27 22.12 -19.00
C VAL A 141 -12.12 21.12 -18.87
N GLN A 142 -11.14 21.43 -18.01
CA GLN A 142 -9.98 20.58 -17.72
C GLN A 142 -10.21 19.59 -16.58
N HIS A 143 -11.16 19.85 -15.69
CA HIS A 143 -11.41 19.06 -14.47
C HIS A 143 -12.89 18.68 -14.40
N PRO A 144 -13.27 17.51 -14.95
CA PRO A 144 -14.63 17.01 -14.83
C PRO A 144 -14.95 16.74 -13.36
N ALA A 145 -16.12 17.19 -12.90
CA ALA A 145 -16.60 16.84 -11.56
C ALA A 145 -16.75 15.32 -11.43
N LEU A 146 -16.28 14.76 -10.32
CA LEU A 146 -16.28 13.32 -10.04
C LEU A 146 -17.28 12.98 -8.94
N ASN A 147 -17.98 11.86 -9.13
CA ASN A 147 -18.78 11.18 -8.13
C ASN A 147 -18.01 9.93 -7.70
N ILE A 148 -17.55 9.92 -6.44
CA ILE A 148 -16.71 8.86 -5.88
C ILE A 148 -17.50 8.16 -4.77
N VAL A 149 -17.70 6.85 -4.90
CA VAL A 149 -18.46 6.06 -3.93
C VAL A 149 -17.56 5.01 -3.30
N LEU A 150 -17.41 5.08 -1.97
CA LEU A 150 -16.81 4.05 -1.13
C LEU A 150 -17.92 3.22 -0.51
N GLN A 151 -17.97 1.92 -0.82
CA GLN A 151 -18.91 1.00 -0.17
C GLN A 151 -18.39 0.57 1.20
N THR A 152 -19.17 0.80 2.24
CA THR A 152 -18.78 0.47 3.63
C THR A 152 -19.38 -0.83 4.15
N ASP A 153 -20.26 -1.47 3.36
CA ASP A 153 -21.19 -2.50 3.86
C ASP A 153 -20.53 -3.83 4.25
N ASN A 154 -19.23 -3.99 3.96
CA ASN A 154 -18.45 -5.19 4.30
C ASN A 154 -17.14 -4.89 5.03
N ILE A 155 -16.92 -3.66 5.51
CA ILE A 155 -15.68 -3.32 6.21
C ILE A 155 -15.78 -3.78 7.66
N ASN A 156 -15.72 -5.11 7.85
CA ASN A 156 -15.47 -5.67 9.16
C ASN A 156 -14.08 -5.19 9.61
N PRO A 157 -13.95 -4.46 10.73
CA PRO A 157 -12.67 -4.10 11.32
C PRO A 157 -12.05 -5.34 11.98
N LYS A 158 -11.95 -6.45 11.26
CA LYS A 158 -11.03 -7.50 11.66
C LYS A 158 -9.67 -6.92 11.34
N PRO A 159 -8.76 -6.72 12.33
CA PRO A 159 -7.37 -6.49 11.98
C PRO A 159 -7.01 -7.60 11.01
N ARG A 160 -6.60 -7.26 9.77
CA ARG A 160 -6.16 -8.26 8.79
C ARG A 160 -5.16 -9.12 9.57
N CYS A 161 -5.51 -10.36 9.85
CA CYS A 161 -4.68 -11.22 10.69
C CYS A 161 -4.54 -12.50 9.91
N THR A 162 -3.30 -12.86 9.64
CA THR A 162 -2.99 -14.08 8.92
C THR A 162 -2.56 -15.11 9.94
N TYR A 163 -3.11 -16.30 9.81
CA TYR A 163 -2.63 -17.46 10.55
C TYR A 163 -1.48 -18.05 9.75
N VAL A 164 -0.31 -18.15 10.36
CA VAL A 164 0.83 -18.84 9.74
C VAL A 164 1.24 -20.03 10.60
N PRO A 165 1.76 -21.11 10.01
CA PRO A 165 2.31 -22.23 10.76
C PRO A 165 3.43 -21.76 11.70
N SER A 166 3.35 -22.12 12.97
CA SER A 166 4.40 -21.86 13.95
C SER A 166 5.36 -23.05 14.00
N PHE A 167 6.25 -23.17 13.02
CA PHE A 167 7.19 -24.30 12.93
C PHE A 167 8.06 -24.48 14.20
N GLY A 168 8.44 -23.40 14.90
CA GLY A 168 9.14 -23.49 16.18
C GLY A 168 8.32 -24.11 17.33
N LYS A 169 7.00 -24.27 17.16
CA LYS A 169 6.09 -24.96 18.09
C LYS A 169 5.52 -26.25 17.47
N CYS A 170 6.06 -26.70 16.33
CA CYS A 170 5.65 -27.94 15.71
C CYS A 170 5.93 -29.10 16.66
N ARG A 171 4.94 -29.99 16.81
CA ARG A 171 5.08 -31.20 17.63
C ARG A 171 5.77 -32.28 16.79
N LEU A 172 7.08 -32.14 16.62
CA LEU A 172 7.87 -33.02 15.76
C LEU A 172 7.70 -34.52 16.09
N HIS A 173 7.58 -34.87 17.38
CA HIS A 173 7.33 -36.25 17.78
C HIS A 173 6.00 -36.81 17.24
N GLU A 174 4.95 -36.00 17.18
CA GLU A 174 3.67 -36.42 16.59
C GLU A 174 3.73 -36.52 15.06
N VAL A 175 4.52 -35.66 14.41
CA VAL A 175 4.84 -35.76 12.97
C VAL A 175 5.53 -37.09 12.68
N TYR A 176 6.59 -37.42 13.43
CA TYR A 176 7.31 -38.69 13.26
C TYR A 176 6.40 -39.90 13.47
N ASN A 177 5.59 -39.90 14.53
CA ASN A 177 4.67 -41.00 14.80
C ASN A 177 3.62 -41.16 13.69
N SER A 178 3.15 -40.05 13.11
CA SER A 178 2.21 -40.09 11.99
C SER A 178 2.89 -40.63 10.74
N LEU A 179 4.10 -40.17 10.42
CA LEU A 179 4.87 -40.69 9.28
C LEU A 179 5.17 -42.20 9.38
N ILE A 180 5.36 -42.72 10.59
CA ILE A 180 5.58 -44.16 10.82
C ILE A 180 4.27 -44.94 10.72
N ALA A 181 3.15 -44.36 11.17
CA ALA A 181 1.85 -45.00 11.17
C ALA A 181 1.13 -44.93 9.81
N GLU A 182 1.51 -43.97 8.97
CA GLU A 182 0.88 -43.69 7.69
C GLU A 182 1.54 -44.54 6.60
N GLU A 183 0.79 -45.50 6.08
CA GLU A 183 1.21 -46.28 4.93
C GLU A 183 1.09 -45.38 3.70
N LEU A 184 2.21 -45.08 3.04
CA LEU A 184 2.20 -44.29 1.80
C LEU A 184 1.56 -45.14 0.70
N ILE A 185 0.26 -45.00 0.52
CA ILE A 185 -0.48 -45.67 -0.55
C ILE A 185 -0.08 -44.97 -1.85
N LEU A 186 0.77 -45.63 -2.64
CA LEU A 186 1.17 -45.12 -3.93
C LEU A 186 -0.06 -45.10 -4.85
N PRO A 187 -0.45 -43.92 -5.39
CA PRO A 187 -1.42 -43.89 -6.47
C PRO A 187 -0.77 -44.56 -7.68
N ASP A 188 -1.53 -45.45 -8.35
CA ASP A 188 -1.28 -46.14 -9.62
C ASP A 188 0.19 -46.33 -10.07
N GLU A 189 0.61 -47.58 -10.31
CA GLU A 189 1.99 -47.93 -10.74
C GLU A 189 2.43 -47.30 -12.07
N THR A 190 1.53 -46.60 -12.77
CA THR A 190 1.78 -45.90 -14.03
C THR A 190 2.28 -44.46 -13.86
N LEU A 191 2.31 -43.91 -12.64
CA LEU A 191 2.76 -42.53 -12.40
C LEU A 191 4.27 -42.35 -12.62
N ASP A 192 4.64 -41.20 -13.20
CA ASP A 192 6.04 -40.83 -13.31
C ASP A 192 6.64 -40.44 -11.94
N VAL A 193 7.97 -40.46 -11.86
CA VAL A 193 8.73 -40.20 -10.62
C VAL A 193 8.42 -38.81 -10.04
N ASN A 194 8.13 -37.81 -10.87
CA ASN A 194 7.82 -36.46 -10.40
C ASN A 194 6.45 -36.42 -9.73
N MET A 195 5.44 -37.06 -10.35
CA MET A 195 4.09 -37.15 -9.78
C MET A 195 4.07 -37.93 -8.45
N LEU A 196 4.88 -39.00 -8.35
CA LEU A 196 5.06 -39.75 -7.10
C LEU A 196 5.74 -38.89 -6.02
N PHE A 197 6.74 -38.10 -6.39
CA PHE A 197 7.41 -37.17 -5.46
C PHE A 197 6.47 -36.05 -4.99
N GLU A 198 5.67 -35.47 -5.90
CA GLU A 198 4.66 -34.47 -5.56
C GLU A 198 3.64 -35.03 -4.56
N HIS A 199 3.13 -36.24 -4.81
CA HIS A 199 2.22 -36.93 -3.90
C HIS A 199 2.84 -37.15 -2.51
N PHE A 200 4.09 -37.62 -2.45
CA PHE A 200 4.81 -37.74 -1.18
C PHE A 200 4.95 -36.38 -0.47
N CYS A 201 5.28 -35.31 -1.21
CA CYS A 201 5.37 -33.96 -0.67
C CYS A 201 4.03 -33.43 -0.17
N ASP A 202 2.91 -33.80 -0.80
CA ASP A 202 1.56 -33.45 -0.33
C ASP A 202 1.25 -34.15 1.00
N VAL A 203 1.43 -35.47 1.07
CA VAL A 203 1.21 -36.25 2.31
C VAL A 203 2.06 -35.70 3.46
N LEU A 204 3.35 -35.43 3.21
CA LEU A 204 4.24 -34.84 4.20
C LEU A 204 3.76 -33.46 4.65
N ARG A 205 3.31 -32.61 3.72
CA ARG A 205 2.77 -31.28 4.03
C ARG A 205 1.52 -31.37 4.90
N GLU A 206 0.63 -32.31 4.64
CA GLU A 206 -0.59 -32.52 5.43
C GLU A 206 -0.28 -32.95 6.86
N ILE A 207 0.61 -33.94 7.03
CA ILE A 207 1.03 -34.41 8.35
C ILE A 207 1.69 -33.28 9.15
N VAL A 208 2.60 -32.53 8.52
CA VAL A 208 3.28 -31.40 9.16
C VAL A 208 2.27 -30.29 9.53
N ALA A 209 1.32 -29.98 8.65
CA ALA A 209 0.30 -28.97 8.92
C ALA A 209 -0.61 -29.37 10.09
N LYS A 210 -1.01 -30.65 10.18
CA LYS A 210 -1.85 -31.20 11.27
C LYS A 210 -1.21 -31.02 12.65
N HIS A 211 0.11 -31.16 12.73
CA HIS A 211 0.87 -31.11 13.99
C HIS A 211 1.59 -29.79 14.25
N THR A 212 1.41 -28.80 13.36
CA THR A 212 1.96 -27.46 13.52
C THR A 212 0.87 -26.49 13.92
N PRO A 213 0.86 -25.99 15.17
CA PRO A 213 -0.13 -25.01 15.58
C PRO A 213 0.02 -23.71 14.78
N LEU A 214 -1.11 -23.12 14.43
CA LEU A 214 -1.15 -21.83 13.76
C LEU A 214 -0.93 -20.71 14.79
N LYS A 215 -0.05 -19.76 14.46
CA LYS A 215 0.06 -18.50 15.20
C LYS A 215 -0.65 -17.39 14.45
N LYS A 216 -1.39 -16.57 15.20
CA LYS A 216 -1.99 -15.35 14.68
C LYS A 216 -0.90 -14.29 14.56
N ILE A 217 -0.66 -13.79 13.35
CA ILE A 217 0.16 -12.60 13.12
C ILE A 217 -0.78 -11.48 12.70
N GLY A 218 -0.57 -10.28 13.26
CA GLY A 218 -1.22 -9.08 12.75
C GLY A 218 -0.73 -8.78 11.34
N ALA A 219 -1.57 -8.20 10.49
CA ALA A 219 -1.13 -7.73 9.20
C ALA A 219 0.00 -6.74 9.39
N SER A 220 1.07 -6.99 8.65
CA SER A 220 2.13 -6.01 8.52
C SER A 220 1.52 -4.69 8.04
N ARG A 221 1.98 -3.58 8.62
CA ARG A 221 1.69 -2.23 8.11
C ARG A 221 2.39 -1.98 6.78
N PHE A 222 3.34 -2.85 6.42
CA PHE A 222 4.07 -2.83 5.17
C PHE A 222 3.52 -3.91 4.23
N PRO A 223 3.56 -3.70 2.91
CA PRO A 223 3.16 -4.71 1.93
C PRO A 223 3.85 -6.06 2.16
N CYS A 224 3.19 -7.16 1.78
CA CYS A 224 3.73 -8.51 1.99
C CYS A 224 5.05 -8.78 1.25
N TRP A 225 5.33 -8.04 0.18
CA TRP A 225 6.58 -8.11 -0.59
C TRP A 225 7.72 -7.29 0.04
N PHE A 226 7.48 -6.52 1.11
CA PHE A 226 8.56 -5.84 1.81
C PHE A 226 9.45 -6.87 2.53
N SER A 227 10.74 -6.84 2.21
CA SER A 227 11.73 -7.52 3.04
C SER A 227 11.83 -6.87 4.43
N THR A 228 12.32 -7.62 5.41
CA THR A 228 12.64 -7.08 6.74
C THR A 228 13.63 -5.92 6.64
N GLU A 229 14.59 -6.00 5.71
CA GLU A 229 15.56 -4.94 5.45
C GLU A 229 14.88 -3.67 4.91
N LEU A 230 14.01 -3.79 3.92
CA LEU A 230 13.27 -2.65 3.36
C LEU A 230 12.35 -2.01 4.41
N THR A 231 11.75 -2.82 5.26
CA THR A 231 10.97 -2.37 6.41
C THR A 231 11.82 -1.51 7.35
N ASN A 232 12.99 -2.00 7.75
CA ASN A 232 13.89 -1.28 8.64
C ASN A 232 14.42 0.02 8.02
N LEU A 233 14.81 -0.01 6.74
CA LEU A 233 15.24 1.18 6.01
C LEU A 233 14.12 2.22 5.91
N THR A 234 12.88 1.78 5.70
CA THR A 234 11.72 2.68 5.63
C THR A 234 11.46 3.37 6.96
N ILE A 235 11.61 2.65 8.08
CA ILE A 235 11.49 3.20 9.44
C ILE A 235 12.63 4.21 9.69
N GLU A 236 13.87 3.85 9.36
CA GLU A 236 15.04 4.70 9.58
C GLU A 236 15.02 5.96 8.72
N LYS A 237 14.57 5.84 7.46
CA LYS A 237 14.33 6.98 6.55
C LYS A 237 13.50 8.05 7.24
N LYS A 238 12.41 7.64 7.91
CA LYS A 238 11.46 8.55 8.58
C LYS A 238 12.07 9.18 9.82
N ARG A 239 12.79 8.40 10.62
CA ARG A 239 13.50 8.91 11.81
C ARG A 239 14.47 10.03 11.43
N LEU A 240 15.26 9.83 10.38
CA LEU A 240 16.22 10.81 9.88
C LEU A 240 15.54 12.02 9.25
N HIS A 241 14.45 11.83 8.49
CA HIS A 241 13.69 12.95 7.93
C HIS A 241 13.11 13.84 9.02
N ARG A 242 12.49 13.26 10.05
CA ARG A 242 11.97 14.00 11.20
C ARG A 242 13.08 14.79 11.89
N LYS A 243 14.21 14.13 12.18
CA LYS A 243 15.38 14.77 12.78
C LYS A 243 15.84 15.97 11.97
N TYR A 244 15.98 15.81 10.64
CA TYR A 244 16.32 16.91 9.74
C TYR A 244 15.28 18.05 9.80
N LYS A 245 13.98 17.75 9.80
CA LYS A 245 12.95 18.80 9.85
C LYS A 245 12.92 19.56 11.17
N GLU A 246 13.33 18.92 12.27
CA GLU A 246 13.44 19.54 13.59
C GLU A 246 14.72 20.36 13.76
N SER A 247 15.86 19.87 13.25
CA SER A 247 17.17 20.51 13.45
C SER A 247 17.65 21.38 12.30
N LEU A 248 17.11 21.17 11.09
CA LEU A 248 17.59 21.72 9.81
C LEU A 248 19.09 21.46 9.54
N ASP A 249 19.63 20.40 10.14
CA ASP A 249 21.04 20.01 10.03
C ASP A 249 21.35 19.32 8.69
N GLU A 250 22.42 19.77 8.02
CA GLU A 250 22.85 19.23 6.72
C GLU A 250 23.33 17.78 6.81
N GLN A 251 23.95 17.36 7.92
CA GLN A 251 24.38 15.97 8.08
C GLN A 251 23.18 15.03 8.15
N SER A 252 22.16 15.42 8.92
CA SER A 252 20.90 14.68 9.03
C SER A 252 20.17 14.58 7.68
N TYR A 253 20.23 15.64 6.85
CA TYR A 253 19.69 15.59 5.48
C TYR A 253 20.49 14.64 4.57
N ALA A 254 21.82 14.66 4.63
CA ALA A 254 22.67 13.78 3.84
C ALA A 254 22.40 12.29 4.17
N GLU A 255 22.26 11.97 5.46
CA GLU A 255 21.89 10.62 5.91
C GLU A 255 20.50 10.21 5.44
N PHE A 256 19.51 11.10 5.57
CA PHE A 256 18.15 10.88 5.06
C PHE A 256 18.16 10.61 3.54
N SER A 257 18.87 11.43 2.77
CA SER A 257 18.98 11.29 1.31
C SER A 257 19.61 9.94 0.90
N ARG A 258 20.64 9.52 1.63
CA ARG A 258 21.28 8.20 1.45
C ARG A 258 20.30 7.07 1.70
N ILE A 259 19.61 7.08 2.84
CA ILE A 259 18.65 6.03 3.21
C ILE A 259 17.44 6.02 2.26
N ARG A 260 16.95 7.20 1.84
CA ARG A 260 15.89 7.33 0.82
C ARG A 260 16.29 6.65 -0.48
N THR A 261 17.54 6.82 -0.92
CA THR A 261 18.06 6.17 -2.13
C THR A 261 18.15 4.66 -1.96
N GLN A 262 18.60 4.18 -0.80
CA GLN A 262 18.64 2.75 -0.49
C GLN A 262 17.24 2.11 -0.49
N CYS A 263 16.26 2.75 0.15
CA CYS A 263 14.87 2.31 0.14
C CYS A 263 14.36 2.15 -1.30
N ARG A 264 14.58 3.15 -2.15
CA ARG A 264 14.15 3.14 -3.56
C ARG A 264 14.81 2.01 -4.37
N ASN A 265 16.09 1.74 -4.12
CA ASN A 265 16.78 0.67 -4.84
C ASN A 265 16.28 -0.70 -4.39
N LEU A 266 16.12 -0.90 -3.08
CA LEU A 266 15.69 -2.18 -2.53
C LEU A 266 14.22 -2.47 -2.83
N SER A 267 13.35 -1.45 -2.87
CA SER A 267 11.95 -1.62 -3.27
C SER A 267 11.80 -2.17 -4.68
N ARG A 268 12.72 -1.84 -5.60
CA ARG A 268 12.75 -2.36 -6.99
C ARG A 268 13.29 -3.78 -7.11
N VAL A 269 13.91 -4.31 -6.05
CA VAL A 269 14.39 -5.70 -6.00
C VAL A 269 13.35 -6.59 -5.32
N CYS A 270 12.61 -6.02 -4.36
CA CYS A 270 11.53 -6.72 -3.67
C CYS A 270 10.21 -6.78 -4.47
N TYR A 271 9.97 -5.80 -5.34
CA TYR A 271 8.92 -5.82 -6.37
C TYR A 271 9.45 -6.49 -7.62
#